data_AF-A0A4Q5ZV13-F1
#
_entry.id   AF-A0A4Q5ZV13-F1
#
_cell.length_a   1.000
_cell.length_b   1.000
_cell.length_c   1.000
_cell.angle_alpha   90.00
_cell.angle_beta   90.00
_cell.angle_gamma   90.00
#
_symmetry.space_group_name_H-M   'P 1'
#
loop_
_entity.id
_entity.type
_entity.pdbx_description
1 polymer ?
#
loop_
_entity_poly.entity_id
_entity_poly.type
_entity_poly.pdbx_seq_one_letter_code
_entity_poly.pdbx_strand_id
1 'polypeptide(L)'
;MLAKNQPMANFRHPNFILGAFAIILGAVALGLRAIYSNETAAVLMIVAFGLGVIHWIWSIVDVANTDSLLGSQKKFWLIGVIAIPIGGMIYYLLHSKRNTIVD
;
A
#
# COMPACT_ATOMS: atom_id res chain seq x y z
N MET A 1 4.87 -30.48 17.43
CA MET A 1 3.84 -29.66 16.77
C MET A 1 4.53 -28.43 16.18
N LEU A 2 4.62 -28.34 14.84
CA LEU A 2 5.20 -27.19 14.14
C LEU A 2 4.20 -26.03 14.22
N ALA A 3 4.53 -24.98 14.98
CA ALA A 3 3.79 -23.72 14.89
C ALA A 3 3.91 -23.20 13.45
N LYS A 4 2.80 -23.25 12.72
CA LYS A 4 2.68 -22.71 11.37
C LYS A 4 2.93 -21.21 11.46
N ASN A 5 4.14 -20.77 11.12
CA ASN A 5 4.48 -19.36 10.98
C ASN A 5 3.70 -18.79 9.79
N GLN A 6 2.43 -18.44 10.01
CA GLN A 6 1.65 -17.67 9.05
C GLN A 6 2.18 -16.23 9.10
N PRO A 7 2.49 -15.61 7.95
CA PRO A 7 2.78 -14.19 7.93
C PRO A 7 1.55 -13.46 8.46
N MET A 8 1.68 -12.80 9.61
CA MET A 8 0.60 -11.97 10.13
C MET A 8 0.56 -10.69 9.31
N ALA A 9 -0.47 -10.58 8.47
CA ALA A 9 -0.66 -9.43 7.58
C ALA A 9 -0.63 -8.11 8.36
N ASN A 10 0.21 -7.16 7.94
CA ASN A 10 0.35 -5.86 8.60
C ASN A 10 -0.60 -4.80 8.04
N PHE A 11 -1.81 -4.76 8.57
CA PHE A 11 -2.80 -3.73 8.19
C PHE A 11 -2.58 -2.38 8.89
N ARG A 12 -1.65 -2.31 9.86
CA ARG A 12 -1.46 -1.13 10.72
C ARG A 12 -0.47 -0.12 10.16
N HIS A 13 0.23 -0.43 9.07
CA HIS A 13 1.17 0.50 8.47
C HIS A 13 0.43 1.75 7.96
N PRO A 14 0.81 2.97 8.34
CA PRO A 14 0.09 4.19 7.94
C PRO A 14 -0.07 4.31 6.43
N ASN A 15 0.99 3.98 5.68
CA ASN A 15 0.93 3.99 4.23
C ASN A 15 0.00 2.90 3.65
N PHE A 16 -0.17 1.76 4.34
CA PHE A 16 -1.16 0.75 3.92
C PHE A 16 -2.58 1.28 4.04
N ILE A 17 -2.89 1.95 5.16
CA ILE A 17 -4.21 2.55 5.40
C ILE A 17 -4.50 3.64 4.36
N LEU A 18 -3.51 4.47 4.04
CA LEU A 18 -3.61 5.50 3.00
C LEU A 18 -3.95 4.89 1.63
N GLY A 19 -3.22 3.83 1.23
CA GLY A 19 -3.47 3.13 -0.03
C GLY A 19 -4.87 2.49 -0.07
N ALA A 20 -5.29 1.84 1.01
CA ALA A 20 -6.62 1.27 1.12
C ALA A 20 -7.72 2.34 1.02
N PHE A 21 -7.54 3.48 1.69
CA PHE A 21 -8.46 4.60 1.61
C PHE A 21 -8.54 5.19 0.20
N ALA A 22 -7.40 5.36 -0.48
CA ALA A 22 -7.35 5.85 -1.86
C ALA A 22 -8.12 4.91 -2.81
N ILE A 23 -7.97 3.58 -2.67
CA ILE A 23 -8.69 2.60 -3.48
C ILE A 23 -10.19 2.66 -3.23
N ILE A 24 -10.61 2.68 -1.95
CA ILE A 24 -12.03 2.76 -1.59
C ILE A 24 -12.64 4.05 -2.12
N LEU A 25 -11.96 5.18 -1.93
CA LEU A 25 -12.42 6.48 -2.43
C LEU A 25 -12.54 6.49 -3.95
N GLY A 26 -11.56 5.92 -4.66
CA GLY A 26 -11.59 5.78 -6.11
C GLY A 26 -12.74 4.92 -6.59
N ALA A 27 -13.01 3.78 -5.93
CA ALA A 27 -14.14 2.92 -6.24
C ALA A 27 -15.48 3.62 -6.03
N VAL A 28 -15.63 4.37 -4.94
CA VAL A 28 -16.83 5.19 -4.66
C VAL A 28 -16.98 6.28 -5.73
N ALA A 29 -15.91 6.99 -6.07
CA ALA A 29 -15.93 8.03 -7.09
C ALA A 29 -16.34 7.48 -8.47
N LEU A 30 -15.81 6.30 -8.85
CA LEU A 30 -16.20 5.61 -10.08
C LEU A 30 -17.67 5.19 -10.07
N GLY A 31 -18.15 4.62 -8.95
CA GLY A 31 -19.56 4.26 -8.80
C GLY A 31 -20.49 5.47 -8.91
N LEU A 32 -20.13 6.58 -8.26
CA LEU A 32 -20.87 7.84 -8.36
C LEU A 32 -20.88 8.39 -9.79
N ARG A 33 -19.75 8.33 -10.50
CA ARG A 33 -19.68 8.80 -11.89
C ARG A 33 -20.46 7.92 -12.87
N ALA A 34 -20.52 6.63 -12.60
CA ALA A 34 -21.28 5.69 -13.43
C ALA A 34 -22.80 5.92 -13.33
N ILE A 35 -23.29 6.35 -12.17
CA ILE A 35 -24.71 6.61 -11.93
C ILE A 35 -25.07 8.07 -12.25
N TYR A 36 -24.18 9.01 -11.96
CA TYR A 36 -24.42 10.44 -12.08
C TYR A 36 -23.26 11.15 -12.79
N SER A 37 -23.56 12.03 -13.75
CA SER A 37 -22.60 12.99 -14.32
C SER A 37 -22.30 14.13 -13.33
N ASN A 38 -21.65 13.81 -12.22
CA ASN A 38 -21.48 14.73 -11.11
C ASN A 38 -20.03 15.23 -11.01
N GLU A 39 -19.86 16.56 -10.99
CA GLU A 39 -18.58 17.24 -10.72
C GLU A 39 -17.93 16.76 -9.42
N THR A 40 -18.73 16.44 -8.41
CA THR A 40 -18.25 15.84 -7.15
C THR A 40 -17.51 14.53 -7.40
N ALA A 41 -18.01 13.67 -8.30
CA ALA A 41 -17.35 12.41 -8.61
C ALA A 41 -15.99 12.63 -9.29
N ALA A 42 -15.87 13.67 -10.13
CA ALA A 42 -14.60 14.05 -10.75
C ALA A 42 -13.59 14.54 -9.71
N VAL A 43 -14.01 15.40 -8.78
CA VAL A 43 -13.16 15.86 -7.66
C VAL A 43 -12.69 14.68 -6.80
N LEU A 44 -13.60 13.78 -6.43
CA LEU A 44 -13.25 12.59 -5.64
C LEU A 44 -12.27 11.67 -6.39
N MET A 45 -12.40 11.55 -7.71
CA MET A 45 -11.45 10.81 -8.55
C MET A 45 -10.05 11.43 -8.53
N ILE A 46 -9.97 12.76 -8.66
CA ILE A 46 -8.69 13.49 -8.61
C ILE A 46 -8.03 13.31 -7.23
N VAL A 47 -8.81 13.43 -6.15
CA VAL A 47 -8.31 13.24 -4.79
C VAL A 47 -7.85 11.80 -4.57
N ALA A 48 -8.65 10.80 -4.97
CA ALA A 48 -8.28 9.39 -4.86
C ALA A 48 -6.98 9.07 -5.63
N PHE A 49 -6.84 9.61 -6.85
CA PHE A 49 -5.63 9.45 -7.64
C PHE A 49 -4.42 10.11 -6.98
N GLY A 50 -4.57 11.34 -6.48
CA GLY A 50 -3.51 12.05 -5.76
C GLY A 50 -3.04 11.28 -4.52
N LEU A 51 -3.97 10.77 -3.71
CA LEU A 51 -3.65 9.93 -2.55
C LEU A 51 -2.96 8.61 -2.97
N GLY A 52 -3.40 8.02 -4.08
CA GLY A 52 -2.78 6.82 -4.66
C GLY A 52 -1.33 7.05 -5.08
N VAL A 53 -1.03 8.19 -5.70
CA VAL A 53 0.35 8.56 -6.07
C VAL A 53 1.22 8.80 -4.84
N ILE A 54 0.70 9.51 -3.82
CA ILE A 54 1.41 9.73 -2.56
C ILE A 54 1.74 8.38 -1.90
N HIS A 55 0.75 7.50 -1.81
CA HIS A 55 0.93 6.15 -1.28
C HIS A 55 2.03 5.38 -2.03
N TRP A 56 1.98 5.43 -3.35
CA TRP A 56 2.90 4.69 -4.21
C TRP A 56 4.34 5.19 -4.03
N ILE A 57 4.59 6.50 -4.11
CA ILE A 57 5.93 7.08 -3.91
C ILE A 57 6.45 6.76 -2.51
N TRP A 58 5.61 6.90 -1.47
CA TRP A 58 6.00 6.56 -0.12
C TRP A 58 6.41 5.08 -0.03
N SER A 59 5.68 4.17 -0.66
CA SER A 59 6.05 2.75 -0.64
C SER A 59 7.40 2.45 -1.29
N ILE A 60 7.77 3.18 -2.35
CA ILE A 60 9.10 3.08 -2.96
C ILE A 60 10.17 3.53 -1.96
N VAL A 61 9.94 4.66 -1.28
CA VAL A 61 10.87 5.21 -0.28
C VAL A 61 11.06 4.24 0.91
N ASP A 62 9.99 3.64 1.41
CA ASP A 62 10.06 2.69 2.53
C ASP A 62 10.87 1.44 2.16
N VAL A 63 10.68 0.90 0.95
CA VAL A 63 11.47 -0.25 0.47
C VAL A 63 12.92 0.16 0.21
N ALA A 64 13.16 1.35 -0.35
CA ALA A 64 14.51 1.86 -0.61
C ALA A 64 15.29 2.12 0.69
N ASN A 65 14.62 2.49 1.78
CA ASN A 65 15.25 2.84 3.05
C ASN A 65 15.18 1.73 4.10
N THR A 66 14.56 0.58 3.81
CA THR A 66 14.57 -0.52 4.78
C THR A 66 15.93 -1.20 4.84
N ASP A 67 16.41 -1.41 6.07
CA ASP A 67 17.62 -2.19 6.37
C ASP A 67 17.29 -3.66 6.70
N SER A 68 16.00 -4.01 6.80
CA SER A 68 15.58 -5.37 7.18
C SER A 68 15.62 -6.38 6.02
N LEU A 69 15.97 -5.96 4.80
CA LEU A 69 16.00 -6.78 3.60
C LEU A 69 17.43 -7.04 3.14
N LEU A 70 17.72 -8.29 2.80
CA LEU A 70 18.96 -8.64 2.09
C LEU A 70 18.98 -7.97 0.70
N GLY A 71 20.17 -7.61 0.20
CA GLY A 71 20.31 -6.79 -1.01
C GLY A 71 19.56 -7.31 -2.25
N SER A 72 19.48 -8.64 -2.44
CA SER A 72 18.71 -9.24 -3.54
C SER A 72 17.19 -9.11 -3.34
N GLN A 73 16.70 -9.35 -2.11
CA GLN A 73 15.28 -9.20 -1.76
C GLN A 73 14.84 -7.74 -1.86
N LYS A 74 15.68 -6.81 -1.43
CA LYS A 74 15.41 -5.37 -1.56
C LYS A 74 15.22 -4.96 -3.01
N LYS A 75 16.09 -5.41 -3.92
CA LYS A 75 15.96 -5.16 -5.37
C LYS A 75 14.66 -5.75 -5.93
N PHE A 76 14.33 -6.98 -5.58
CA PHE A 76 13.08 -7.63 -5.99
C PHE A 76 11.85 -6.81 -5.58
N TRP A 77 11.79 -6.39 -4.31
CA TRP A 77 10.68 -5.59 -3.80
C TRP A 77 10.63 -4.20 -4.43
N LEU A 78 11.78 -3.55 -4.61
CA LEU A 78 11.83 -2.22 -5.23
C LEU A 78 11.29 -2.27 -6.66
N ILE A 79 11.69 -3.28 -7.45
CA ILE A 79 11.15 -3.49 -8.80
C ILE A 79 9.64 -3.75 -8.75
N GLY A 80 9.18 -4.59 -7.83
CA GLY A 80 7.75 -4.91 -7.69
C GLY A 80 6.90 -3.68 -7.34
N VAL A 81 7.37 -2.85 -6.40
CA VAL A 81 6.67 -1.63 -5.99
C VAL A 81 6.73 -0.55 -7.06
N ILE A 82 7.84 -0.40 -7.79
CA ILE A 82 7.95 0.54 -8.92
C ILE A 82 7.07 0.08 -10.09
N ALA A 83 6.98 -1.22 -10.38
CA ALA A 83 6.19 -1.71 -11.50
C ALA A 83 4.68 -1.60 -11.27
N ILE A 84 4.23 -1.72 -10.02
CA ILE A 84 2.80 -1.84 -9.68
C ILE A 84 2.48 -0.85 -8.55
N PRO A 85 1.60 0.15 -8.77
CA PRO A 85 1.24 1.14 -7.73
C PRO A 85 0.69 0.53 -6.43
N ILE A 86 0.05 -0.64 -6.52
CA ILE A 86 -0.49 -1.40 -5.40
C ILE A 86 0.57 -2.30 -4.73
N GLY A 87 1.77 -2.43 -5.31
CA GLY A 87 2.85 -3.28 -4.82
C GLY A 87 3.30 -2.90 -3.42
N GLY A 88 3.20 -1.61 -3.06
CA GLY A 88 3.48 -1.13 -1.71
C GLY A 88 2.57 -1.76 -0.64
N MET A 89 1.27 -1.88 -0.92
CA MET A 89 0.33 -2.53 -0.02
C MET A 89 0.67 -4.02 0.17
N ILE A 90 1.01 -4.71 -0.91
CA ILE A 90 1.44 -6.12 -0.87
C ILE A 90 2.73 -6.27 -0.06
N TYR A 91 3.68 -5.35 -0.25
CA TYR A 91 4.91 -5.30 0.54
C TYR A 91 4.60 -5.21 2.03
N TYR A 92 3.74 -4.28 2.48
CA TYR A 92 3.39 -4.16 3.90
C TYR A 92 2.66 -5.38 4.44
N LEU A 93 1.76 -5.99 3.66
CA LEU A 93 1.06 -7.21 4.06
C LEU A 93 2.03 -8.36 4.35
N LEU A 94 3.08 -8.50 3.54
CA LEU A 94 4.02 -9.61 3.62
C LEU A 94 5.23 -9.31 4.50
N HIS A 95 5.61 -8.04 4.64
CA HIS A 95 6.70 -7.56 5.48
C HIS A 95 6.15 -6.85 6.72
N SER A 96 5.51 -7.64 7.58
CA SER A 96 5.19 -7.22 8.93
C SER A 96 6.48 -7.23 9.76
N LYS A 97 7.02 -6.05 10.11
CA LYS A 97 8.08 -6.00 11.14
C LYS A 97 7.50 -6.64 12.40
N ARG A 98 8.04 -7.80 12.78
CA ARG A 98 7.80 -8.38 14.09
C ARG A 98 8.40 -7.41 15.09
N ASN A 99 7.60 -6.48 15.61
CA ASN A 99 7.94 -5.74 16.83
C ASN A 99 7.91 -6.76 17.98
N THR A 100 8.89 -7.66 18.04
CA THR A 100 9.25 -8.23 19.34
C THR A 100 10.04 -7.15 20.05
N ILE A 101 9.30 -6.30 20.76
CA ILE A 101 9.78 -5.71 22.00
C ILE A 101 9.94 -6.92 22.93
N VAL A 102 11.17 -7.43 23.02
CA VAL A 102 11.59 -8.18 24.19
C VAL A 102 12.39 -7.14 24.98
N ASP A 103 11.72 -6.56 25.97
CA ASP A 103 12.26 -6.13 27.24
C ASP A 103 11.10 -6.13 28.24
#